data_AF-A0A530AUD3-F1
#
_entry.id   AF-A0A530AUD3-F1
#
_cell.length_a   1.000
_cell.length_b   1.000
_cell.length_c   1.000
_cell.angle_alpha   90.00
_cell.angle_beta   90.00
_cell.angle_gamma   90.00
#
_symmetry.space_group_name_H-M   'P 1'
#
loop_
_entity.id
_entity.type
_entity.pdbx_description
1 polymer ?
#
loop_
_entity_poly.entity_id
_entity_poly.type
_entity_poly.pdbx_seq_one_letter_code
_entity_poly.pdbx_strand_id
1 'polypeptide(L)'
;MHNPEITIDTGLVRRLVDTQFPRWRGLPVSPVAFGGWDNRTFHLGDEMTVRLPSAAAYSLQVEKEQRWLPKLAPLLPLPIP
;
A
#
# COMPACT_ATOMS: atom_id res chain seq x y z
N MET A 1 -11.12 -0.57 22.47
CA MET A 1 -9.66 -0.40 22.54
C MET A 1 -9.29 0.77 21.65
N HIS A 2 -8.66 1.81 22.18
CA HIS A 2 -8.22 2.96 21.41
C HIS A 2 -6.92 2.56 20.70
N ASN A 3 -7.02 2.16 19.44
CA ASN A 3 -5.85 1.97 18.60
C ASN A 3 -5.26 3.37 18.37
N PRO A 4 -3.99 3.63 18.70
CA PRO A 4 -3.39 4.94 18.40
C PRO A 4 -3.58 5.21 16.91
N GLU A 5 -4.11 6.38 16.56
CA GLU A 5 -4.23 6.78 15.16
C GLU A 5 -2.81 6.88 14.58
N ILE A 6 -2.46 5.92 13.73
CA ILE A 6 -1.20 5.98 13.00
C ILE A 6 -1.40 6.97 11.85
N THR A 7 -0.76 8.13 11.94
CA THR A 7 -0.71 9.06 10.82
C THR A 7 0.24 8.51 9.75
N ILE A 8 -0.33 8.03 8.65
CA ILE A 8 0.43 7.59 7.48
C ILE A 8 0.42 8.75 6.49
N ASP A 9 1.54 9.46 6.39
CA ASP A 9 1.72 10.58 5.48
C ASP A 9 2.73 10.28 4.36
N THR A 10 2.81 11.18 3.38
CA THR A 10 3.75 11.08 2.26
C THR A 10 5.22 10.99 2.73
N GLY A 11 5.56 11.66 3.83
CA GLY A 11 6.92 11.67 4.37
C GLY A 11 7.35 10.30 4.89
N LEU A 12 6.45 9.61 5.60
CA LEU A 12 6.63 8.22 6.04
C LEU A 12 6.81 7.29 4.84
N VAL A 13 5.91 7.39 3.86
CA VAL A 13 5.96 6.54 2.66
C VAL A 13 7.29 6.72 1.92
N ARG A 14 7.74 7.97 1.74
CA ARG A 14 9.02 8.23 1.08
C ARG A 14 10.19 7.59 1.83
N ARG A 15 10.25 7.72 3.15
CA ARG A 15 11.31 7.08 3.96
C ARG A 15 11.30 5.56 3.82
N LEU A 16 10.13 4.94 3.78
CA LEU A 16 9.99 3.49 3.60
C LEU A 16 10.49 3.06 2.22
N VAL A 17 10.07 3.73 1.15
CA VAL A 17 10.53 3.46 -0.22
C VAL A 17 12.04 3.63 -0.34
N ASP A 18 12.57 4.75 0.16
CA ASP A 18 13.99 5.09 0.13
C ASP A 18 14.88 4.04 0.81
N THR A 19 14.36 3.37 1.84
CA THR A 19 15.09 2.41 2.67
C THR A 19 14.93 0.99 2.16
N GLN A 20 13.71 0.58 1.80
CA GLN A 20 13.39 -0.81 1.45
C GLN A 20 13.49 -1.09 -0.05
N PHE A 21 13.34 -0.05 -0.89
CA PHE A 21 13.38 -0.16 -2.34
C PHE A 21 14.28 0.90 -2.97
N PRO A 22 15.62 0.82 -2.79
CA PRO A 22 16.55 1.87 -3.24
C PRO A 22 16.44 2.24 -4.72
N ARG A 23 16.03 1.31 -5.59
CA ARG A 23 15.77 1.54 -7.02
C ARG A 23 14.68 2.57 -7.33
N TRP A 24 13.81 2.87 -6.36
CA TRP A 24 12.65 3.76 -6.53
C TRP A 24 12.71 5.03 -5.69
N ARG A 25 13.82 5.24 -4.95
CA ARG A 25 14.06 6.38 -4.06
C ARG A 25 13.85 7.77 -4.69
N GLY A 26 13.96 7.87 -6.00
CA GLY A 26 13.77 9.14 -6.74
C GLY A 26 12.34 9.41 -7.21
N LEU A 27 11.42 8.45 -7.08
CA LEU A 27 10.08 8.59 -7.64
C LEU A 27 9.19 9.48 -6.74
N PRO A 28 8.33 10.32 -7.33
CA PRO A 28 7.41 11.16 -6.57
C PRO A 28 6.40 10.29 -5.80
N VAL A 29 6.01 10.75 -4.60
CA VAL A 29 4.97 10.10 -3.79
C VAL A 29 3.86 11.11 -3.54
N SER A 30 2.62 10.72 -3.84
CA SER A 30 1.43 11.55 -3.61
C SER A 30 0.27 10.71 -3.10
N PRO A 31 -0.61 11.25 -2.24
CA PRO A 31 -1.81 10.52 -1.82
C PRO A 31 -2.76 10.33 -3.01
N VAL A 32 -3.45 9.19 -3.06
CA VAL A 32 -4.57 9.01 -4.00
C VAL A 32 -5.72 9.96 -3.63
N ALA A 33 -6.50 10.40 -4.62
CA ALA A 33 -7.63 11.32 -4.39
C ALA A 33 -8.70 10.74 -3.45
N PHE A 34 -8.93 9.42 -3.50
CA PHE A 34 -9.90 8.72 -2.66
C PHE A 34 -9.25 7.53 -1.97
N GLY A 35 -8.99 7.67 -0.66
CA GLY A 35 -8.43 6.60 0.16
C GLY A 35 -9.48 5.63 0.69
N GLY A 36 -9.10 4.37 0.89
CA GLY A 36 -9.91 3.38 1.58
C GLY A 36 -9.85 3.52 3.11
N TRP A 37 -10.68 2.75 3.82
CA TRP A 37 -10.68 2.68 5.28
C TRP A 37 -9.51 1.81 5.79
N ASP A 38 -9.36 0.62 5.24
CA ASP A 38 -8.42 -0.40 5.72
C ASP A 38 -6.97 -0.11 5.31
N ASN A 39 -6.77 0.60 4.19
CA ASN A 39 -5.46 0.94 3.66
C ASN A 39 -5.37 2.43 3.32
N ARG A 40 -4.20 3.00 3.60
CA ARG A 40 -3.77 4.28 3.03
C ARG A 40 -2.97 3.99 1.77
N THR A 41 -3.44 4.52 0.65
CA THR A 41 -2.83 4.30 -0.67
C THR A 41 -2.16 5.58 -1.18
N PHE A 42 -0.98 5.42 -1.76
CA PHE A 42 -0.21 6.50 -2.37
C PHE A 42 0.20 6.09 -3.78
N HIS A 43 0.28 7.04 -4.71
CA HIS A 43 0.99 6.86 -5.96
C HIS A 43 2.51 6.90 -5.70
N LEU A 44 3.25 6.07 -6.45
CA LEU A 44 4.71 6.06 -6.49
C LEU A 44 5.15 6.15 -7.95
N GLY A 45 5.60 7.32 -8.37
CA GLY A 45 5.70 7.64 -9.80
C GLY A 45 4.32 7.54 -10.47
N ASP A 46 4.34 7.30 -11.78
CA ASP A 46 3.12 7.32 -12.59
C ASP A 46 2.41 5.95 -12.66
N GLU A 47 3.15 4.87 -12.38
CA GLU A 47 2.73 3.49 -12.70
C GLU A 47 2.51 2.59 -11.47
N MET A 48 2.90 3.03 -10.28
CA MET A 48 2.89 2.18 -9.08
C MET A 48 2.06 2.78 -7.95
N THR A 49 1.62 1.91 -7.04
CA THR A 49 0.98 2.32 -5.80
C THR A 49 1.66 1.68 -4.59
N VAL A 50 1.64 2.40 -3.47
CA VAL A 50 2.03 1.90 -2.16
C VAL A 50 0.77 1.80 -1.31
N ARG A 51 0.49 0.61 -0.79
CA ARG A 51 -0.67 0.34 0.09
C ARG A 51 -0.15 -0.02 1.48
N LEU A 52 -0.54 0.77 2.48
CA LEU A 52 -0.15 0.58 3.88
C LEU A 52 -1.41 0.35 4.74
N PRO A 53 -1.42 -0.66 5.63
CA PRO A 53 -2.52 -0.88 6.57
C PRO A 53 -2.74 0.35 7.45
N SER A 54 -3.98 0.81 7.59
CA SER A 54 -4.31 2.00 8.39
C SER A 54 -4.28 1.76 9.90
N ALA A 55 -4.28 0.49 10.33
CA ALA A 55 -4.17 0.07 11.72
C ALA A 55 -3.56 -1.33 11.83
N ALA A 56 -3.02 -1.66 13.02
CA ALA A 56 -2.43 -2.98 13.29
C ALA A 56 -3.42 -4.14 13.04
N ALA A 57 -4.71 -3.94 13.31
CA ALA A 57 -5.74 -4.94 13.03
C ALA A 57 -5.85 -5.31 11.55
N TYR A 58 -5.47 -4.40 10.64
CA TYR A 58 -5.52 -4.61 9.19
C TYR A 58 -4.23 -5.19 8.62
N SER A 59 -3.13 -5.29 9.40
CA SER A 59 -1.85 -5.82 8.88
C SER A 59 -1.97 -7.27 8.39
N LEU A 60 -2.81 -8.08 9.05
CA LEU A 60 -3.07 -9.47 8.68
C LEU A 60 -3.75 -9.61 7.31
N GLN A 61 -4.40 -8.55 6.80
CA GLN A 61 -4.96 -8.57 5.45
C GLN A 61 -3.87 -8.62 4.37
N VAL A 62 -2.69 -8.04 4.62
CA VAL A 62 -1.58 -8.02 3.64
C VAL A 62 -1.12 -9.44 3.31
N GLU A 63 -0.93 -10.28 4.33
CA GLU A 63 -0.55 -11.69 4.13
C GLU A 63 -1.61 -12.48 3.37
N LYS A 64 -2.89 -12.18 3.63
CA LYS A 64 -4.01 -12.81 2.93
C LYS A 64 -4.02 -12.42 1.45
N GLU A 65 -3.86 -11.13 1.14
CA GLU A 65 -3.78 -10.65 -0.25
C GLU A 65 -2.60 -11.29 -0.99
N GLN A 66 -1.39 -11.27 -0.41
CA GLN A 66 -0.20 -11.88 -1.02
C GLN A 66 -0.35 -13.39 -1.29
N ARG A 67 -1.11 -14.10 -0.45
CA ARG A 67 -1.35 -15.54 -0.62
C ARG A 67 -2.36 -15.85 -1.72
N TRP A 68 -3.41 -15.05 -1.85
CA TRP A 68 -4.56 -15.38 -2.67
C TRP A 68 -4.58 -14.68 -4.03
N LEU A 69 -4.11 -13.43 -4.14
CA LEU A 69 -4.14 -12.70 -5.41
C LEU A 69 -3.40 -13.44 -6.53
N PRO A 70 -2.17 -13.96 -6.35
CA PRO A 70 -1.48 -14.69 -7.42
C PRO A 70 -2.21 -15.97 -7.87
N LYS A 71 -2.99 -16.59 -6.97
CA LYS A 71 -3.76 -17.81 -7.26
C LYS A 71 -5.07 -17.50 -7.99
N LEU A 72 -5.67 -16.35 -7.70
CA LEU A 72 -6.94 -15.92 -8.29
C LEU A 72 -6.73 -15.17 -9.61
N ALA A 73 -5.64 -14.43 -9.76
CA ALA A 73 -5.33 -13.64 -10.95
C ALA A 73 -5.50 -14.39 -12.29
N PRO A 74 -5.01 -15.63 -12.48
CA PRO A 74 -5.20 -16.35 -13.74
C PRO A 74 -6.63 -16.85 -13.98
N LEU A 75 -7.50 -16.81 -12.97
CA LEU A 75 -8.87 -17.33 -13.02
C LEU A 75 -9.92 -16.24 -13.20
N LEU A 76 -9.53 -14.97 -13.22
CA LEU A 76 -10.44 -13.84 -13.33
C LEU A 76 -10.41 -13.22 -14.73
N PRO A 77 -11.56 -12.72 -15.23
CA PRO A 77 -11.64 -12.10 -16.55
C PRO A 77 -11.00 -10.70 -16.59
N LEU A 78 -10.63 -10.14 -15.43
CA LEU A 78 -10.03 -8.81 -15.29
C LEU A 78 -8.76 -8.90 -14.44
N PRO A 79 -7.74 -8.07 -14.75
CA PRO A 79 -6.52 -8.02 -13.96
C PRO A 79 -6.81 -7.53 -12.55
N ILE A 80 -6.14 -8.15 -11.59
CA ILE A 80 -6.13 -7.76 -10.18
C ILE A 80 -4.68 -7.42 -9.78
N PRO A 81 -4.48 -6.62 -8.72
CA PRO A 81 -3.15 -6.25 -8.24
C PRO A 81 -2.27 -7.45 -7.85
#